data_AF-A0A832ETD4-F1
#
_entry.id   AF-A0A832ETD4-F1
#
_cell.length_a   1.000
_cell.length_b   1.000
_cell.length_c   1.000
_cell.angle_alpha   90.00
_cell.angle_beta   90.00
_cell.angle_gamma   90.00
#
_symmetry.space_group_name_H-M   'P 1'
#
loop_
_entity.id
_entity.type
_entity.pdbx_description
1 polymer ?
#
loop_
_entity_poly.entity_id
_entity_poly.type
_entity_poly.pdbx_seq_one_letter_code
_entity_poly.pdbx_strand_id
1 'polypeptide(L)' 'CKGKGCQLCKYEGWIEILGCGMIDPNVMRNVGYDSEKLTGYAFGLGVERIALLKYRITDIRLLYENDIRFIRQFR' A
#
# COMPACT_ATOMS: atom_id res chain seq x y z
N CYS A 1 -7.41 -12.74 11.29
CA CYS A 1 -8.54 -12.91 12.22
C CYS A 1 -9.87 -13.28 11.56
N LYS A 2 -9.99 -13.43 10.21
CA LYS A 2 -11.29 -13.64 9.53
C LYS A 2 -12.36 -12.61 9.95
N GLY A 3 -11.97 -11.35 10.14
CA GLY A 3 -12.85 -10.28 10.64
C GLY A 3 -12.99 -10.19 12.17
N LYS A 4 -12.64 -11.22 12.96
CA LYS A 4 -12.83 -11.23 14.43
C LYS A 4 -11.92 -10.28 15.23
N GLY A 5 -10.98 -9.58 14.59
CA GLY A 5 -9.92 -8.84 15.29
C GLY A 5 -8.72 -9.71 15.72
N CYS A 6 -7.52 -9.14 15.65
CA CYS A 6 -6.27 -9.68 16.22
C CYS A 6 -5.26 -8.54 16.38
N GLN A 7 -4.12 -8.80 17.04
CA GLN A 7 -3.08 -7.79 17.24
C GLN A 7 -2.64 -7.06 15.95
N LEU A 8 -2.55 -7.77 14.82
CA LEU A 8 -2.14 -7.17 13.54
C LEU A 8 -3.09 -6.06 13.06
N CYS A 9 -4.39 -6.25 13.22
CA CYS A 9 -5.41 -5.26 12.85
C CYS A 9 -5.90 -4.45 14.06
N LYS A 10 -5.16 -4.46 15.16
CA LYS A 10 -5.53 -3.78 16.42
C LYS A 10 -6.94 -4.14 16.89
N TYR A 11 -7.35 -5.38 16.68
CA TYR A 11 -8.67 -5.92 17.02
C TYR A 11 -9.87 -5.32 16.25
N GLU A 12 -9.64 -4.47 15.23
CA GLU A 12 -10.71 -3.86 14.42
C GLU A 12 -11.19 -4.74 13.26
N GLY A 13 -10.40 -5.75 12.87
CA GLY A 13 -10.70 -6.59 11.70
C GLY A 13 -10.30 -5.96 10.35
N TRP A 14 -9.94 -4.67 10.34
CA TRP A 14 -9.51 -3.91 9.17
C TRP A 14 -8.07 -3.40 9.31
N ILE A 15 -7.38 -3.25 8.17
CA ILE A 15 -6.05 -2.67 8.12
C ILE A 15 -5.99 -1.73 6.91
N GLU A 16 -5.52 -0.51 7.14
CA GLU A 16 -5.23 0.44 6.08
C GLU A 16 -4.02 -0.02 5.24
N ILE A 17 -4.21 -0.07 3.92
CA ILE A 17 -3.19 -0.54 2.97
C ILE A 17 -3.00 0.38 1.75
N LEU A 18 -3.92 1.30 1.50
CA LEU A 18 -3.99 2.06 0.26
C LEU A 18 -4.71 3.39 0.50
N GLY A 19 -4.21 4.46 -0.11
CA GLY A 19 -4.91 5.72 -0.25
C GLY A 19 -5.33 5.91 -1.71
N CYS A 20 -6.51 6.50 -1.94
CA CYS A 20 -7.05 6.71 -3.28
C CYS A 20 -8.05 7.86 -3.33
N GLY A 21 -8.33 8.35 -4.53
CA GLY A 21 -9.29 9.41 -4.74
C GLY A 21 -9.37 9.91 -6.17
N MET A 22 -10.35 10.78 -6.39
CA MET A 22 -10.43 11.55 -7.63
C MET A 22 -9.22 12.47 -7.74
N ILE A 23 -8.66 12.57 -8.94
CA ILE A 23 -7.56 13.48 -9.22
C ILE A 23 -8.08 14.91 -9.15
N ASP A 24 -7.33 15.79 -8.47
CA ASP A 24 -7.66 17.21 -8.38
C ASP A 24 -7.67 17.85 -9.79
N PRO A 25 -8.71 18.63 -10.16
CA PRO A 25 -8.79 19.30 -11.45
C PRO A 25 -7.56 20.16 -11.82
N ASN A 26 -6.87 20.74 -10.82
CA ASN A 26 -5.64 21.50 -11.05
C ASN A 26 -4.51 20.60 -11.58
N VAL A 27 -4.41 19.35 -11.13
CA VAL A 27 -3.40 18.40 -11.63
C VAL A 27 -3.65 18.10 -13.10
N MET A 28 -4.92 17.88 -13.48
CA MET A 28 -5.32 17.63 -14.86
C MET A 28 -4.99 18.83 -15.77
N ARG A 29 -5.32 20.05 -15.32
CA ARG A 29 -5.01 21.29 -16.06
C ARG A 29 -3.51 21.50 -16.23
N ASN A 30 -2.72 21.20 -15.21
CA ASN A 30 -1.26 21.37 -15.25
C ASN A 30 -0.56 20.47 -16.28
N VAL A 31 -1.20 19.37 -16.70
CA VAL A 31 -0.68 18.46 -17.75
C VAL A 31 -1.42 18.61 -19.09
N GLY A 32 -2.26 19.65 -19.25
CA GLY A 32 -2.92 19.99 -20.51
C GLY A 32 -4.28 19.35 -20.76
N TYR A 33 -4.90 18.72 -19.75
CA TYR A 33 -6.26 18.17 -19.87
C TYR A 33 -7.33 19.15 -19.39
N ASP A 34 -8.45 19.18 -20.12
CA ASP A 34 -9.69 19.86 -19.71
C ASP A 34 -10.43 19.03 -18.67
N SER A 35 -10.43 19.50 -17.42
CA SER A 35 -11.01 18.79 -16.27
C SER A 35 -12.54 18.64 -16.29
N GLU A 36 -13.24 19.42 -17.14
CA GLU A 36 -14.70 19.29 -17.32
C GLU A 36 -15.05 18.16 -18.29
N LYS A 37 -14.13 17.81 -19.20
CA LYS A 37 -14.31 16.72 -20.18
C LYS A 37 -13.66 15.42 -19.74
N LEU A 38 -12.58 15.50 -18.97
CA LEU A 38 -11.81 14.35 -18.54
C LEU A 38 -11.58 14.40 -17.02
N THR A 39 -12.03 13.35 -16.35
CA THR A 39 -11.76 13.10 -14.93
C THR A 39 -10.82 11.91 -14.79
N GLY A 40 -10.21 11.76 -13.61
CA GLY A 40 -9.31 10.64 -13.33
C GLY A 40 -9.38 10.22 -11.88
N TYR A 41 -8.93 8.99 -11.62
CA TYR A 41 -8.83 8.41 -10.29
C TYR A 41 -7.40 7.93 -10.07
N ALA A 42 -6.82 8.24 -8.91
CA ALA A 42 -5.48 7.82 -8.55
C ALA A 42 -5.50 7.04 -7.24
N PHE A 43 -4.54 6.14 -7.09
CA PHE A 43 -4.34 5.39 -5.87
C PHE A 43 -2.85 5.11 -5.66
N GLY A 44 -2.47 4.88 -4.41
CA GLY A 44 -1.10 4.58 -4.01
C GLY A 44 -1.08 3.56 -2.88
N LEU A 45 -0.11 2.66 -2.94
CA LEU A 45 0.14 1.63 -1.93
C LEU A 45 1.64 1.38 -1.78
N GLY A 46 2.06 1.05 -0.57
CA GLY A 46 3.44 0.64 -0.28
C GLY A 46 3.58 -0.87 -0.38
N VAL A 47 4.38 -1.37 -1.32
CA VAL A 47 4.60 -2.80 -1.50
C VAL A 47 5.25 -3.42 -0.26
N GLU A 48 6.15 -2.68 0.39
CA GLU A 48 6.81 -3.04 1.63
C GLU A 48 5.78 -3.23 2.74
N ARG A 49 4.88 -2.25 2.95
CA ARG A 49 3.81 -2.32 3.96
C ARG A 49 2.97 -3.58 3.79
N ILE A 50 2.59 -3.90 2.56
CA ILE A 50 1.81 -5.10 2.24
C ILE A 50 2.62 -6.36 2.52
N ALA A 51 3.89 -6.42 2.13
CA ALA A 51 4.77 -7.54 2.40
C ALA A 51 4.96 -7.78 3.91
N LEU A 52 5.21 -6.72 4.69
CA LEU A 52 5.30 -6.78 6.15
C LEU A 52 4.03 -7.39 6.76
N LEU A 53 2.85 -6.94 6.33
CA LEU A 53 1.57 -7.45 6.85
C LEU A 53 1.29 -8.89 6.41
N LYS A 54 1.52 -9.21 5.13
CA LYS A 54 1.21 -10.52 4.53
C LYS A 54 2.11 -11.62 5.08
N TYR A 55 3.41 -11.36 5.17
CA TYR A 55 4.42 -12.32 5.61
C TYR A 55 4.81 -12.15 7.08
N ARG A 56 4.18 -11.19 7.79
CA ARG A 56 4.48 -10.87 9.19
C ARG A 56 5.95 -10.55 9.43
N ILE A 57 6.57 -9.85 8.49
CA ILE A 57 7.94 -9.36 8.64
C ILE A 57 7.90 -8.25 9.69
N THR A 58 8.65 -8.41 10.77
CA THR A 58 8.64 -7.48 11.91
C THR A 58 9.55 -6.27 11.72
N ASP A 59 10.46 -6.33 10.75
CA ASP A 59 11.47 -5.32 10.50
C ASP A 59 11.61 -5.03 9.00
N ILE A 60 11.35 -3.78 8.61
CA ILE A 60 11.42 -3.35 7.22
C ILE A 60 12.85 -3.41 6.65
N ARG A 61 13.89 -3.33 7.49
CA ARG A 61 15.29 -3.34 7.08
C ARG A 61 15.70 -4.65 6.41
N LEU A 62 15.03 -5.75 6.77
CA LEU A 62 15.24 -7.06 6.15
C LEU A 62 14.99 -7.05 4.63
N LEU A 63 14.18 -6.11 4.13
CA LEU A 63 13.95 -5.93 2.69
C LEU A 63 15.13 -5.27 1.96
N TYR A 64 16.03 -4.59 2.68
CA TYR A 64 17.11 -3.78 2.11
C TYR A 64 18.51 -4.32 2.42
N GLU A 65 18.67 -5.12 3.47
CA GLU A 65 19.96 -5.68 3.90
C GLU A 65 20.50 -6.78 2.97
N ASN A 66 19.66 -7.31 2.06
CA ASN A 66 20.01 -8.37 1.11
C ASN A 66 20.54 -9.66 1.78
N ASP A 67 20.06 -9.99 2.98
CA ASP A 67 20.43 -11.23 3.65
C ASP A 67 19.91 -12.46 2.88
N ILE A 68 20.83 -13.32 2.43
CA ILE A 68 20.52 -14.53 1.68
C ILE A 68 19.56 -15.45 2.44
N ARG A 69 19.64 -15.50 3.77
CA ARG A 69 18.73 -16.29 4.63
C ARG A 69 17.31 -15.76 4.59
N PHE A 70 17.13 -14.45 4.45
CA PHE A 70 15.82 -13.84 4.27
C PHE A 70 15.29 -14.11 2.86
N ILE A 71 16.09 -13.82 1.83
CA ILE A 71 15.69 -13.96 0.41
C ILE A 71 15.28 -15.40 0.08
N ARG A 72 16.00 -16.41 0.60
CA ARG A 72 15.71 -17.83 0.33
C ARG A 72 14.34 -18.31 0.82
N GLN A 73 13.66 -17.57 1.70
CA GLN A 73 12.32 -17.94 2.20
C GLN A 73 11.20 -17.74 1.17
N PHE A 74 11.46 -16.98 0.10
CA PHE A 74 10.46 -16.57 -0.91
C PHE A 74 10.68 -17.22 -2.29
N ARG A 75 11.17 -18.47 -2.32
CA ARG A 75 11.31 -19.26 -3.55
C ARG A 75 9.98 -19.77 -4.10
#